data_AF-A0A352FV03-F1
#
_entry.id   AF-A0A352FV03-F1
#
_cell.length_a   1.000
_cell.length_b   1.000
_cell.length_c   1.000
_cell.angle_alpha   90.00
_cell.angle_beta   90.00
_cell.angle_gamma   90.00
#
_symmetry.space_group_name_H-M   'P 1'
#
loop_
_entity.id
_entity.type
_entity.pdbx_description
1 polymer ?
#
loop_
_entity_poly.entity_id
_entity_poly.type
_entity_poly.pdbx_seq_one_letter_code
_entity_poly.pdbx_strand_id
1 'polypeptide(L)'
;MKRVVQLLIVALLLAPATVAQQQPRFPGNPPKTILLGTVYDINHSVMFRAHVVARDSDGQDYEATTNIEGVYYFDVPAGIYKVEANAEGFCLKRIDNFKLTTGVLDFVLVVPEDNKPCKQRSMVKQSPPNRPPDILRGIAE
;
A
#
# COMPACT_ATOMS: atom_id res chain seq x y z
N MET A 1 -52.64 38.87 -42.80
CA MET A 1 -51.93 38.58 -41.54
C MET A 1 -52.70 37.46 -40.84
N LYS A 2 -52.15 36.24 -40.79
CA LYS A 2 -52.86 35.00 -40.42
C LYS A 2 -52.26 34.39 -39.13
N ARG A 3 -53.17 34.07 -38.20
CA ARG A 3 -53.16 32.96 -37.21
C ARG A 3 -52.56 33.18 -35.81
N VAL A 4 -53.53 33.34 -34.90
CA VAL A 4 -53.63 32.82 -33.53
C VAL A 4 -53.29 31.32 -33.46
N VAL A 5 -52.67 30.84 -32.37
CA VAL A 5 -53.13 29.75 -31.46
C VAL A 5 -51.99 29.25 -30.54
N GLN A 6 -52.39 28.95 -29.30
CA GLN A 6 -51.71 28.62 -28.05
C GLN A 6 -50.77 27.40 -27.96
N LEU A 7 -49.86 27.52 -26.97
CA LEU A 7 -49.38 26.56 -25.94
C LEU A 7 -48.80 25.19 -26.34
N LEU A 8 -47.60 24.90 -25.84
CA LEU A 8 -47.27 23.61 -25.21
C LEU A 8 -46.01 23.74 -24.32
N ILE A 9 -46.19 23.43 -23.04
CA ILE A 9 -45.14 23.26 -22.03
C ILE A 9 -44.46 21.91 -22.30
N VAL A 10 -43.14 21.89 -22.38
CA VAL A 10 -42.37 20.64 -22.22
C VAL A 10 -41.26 20.90 -21.21
N ALA A 11 -41.53 20.52 -19.96
CA ALA A 11 -40.52 20.38 -18.93
C ALA A 11 -39.64 19.17 -19.29
N LEU A 12 -38.42 19.42 -19.78
CA LEU A 12 -37.45 18.38 -20.07
C LEU A 12 -36.67 18.08 -18.79
N LEU A 13 -37.06 17.01 -18.10
CA LEU A 13 -36.33 16.43 -16.97
C LEU A 13 -34.96 15.93 -17.46
N LEU A 14 -33.92 16.73 -17.24
CA LEU A 14 -32.52 16.28 -17.36
C LEU A 14 -32.21 15.39 -16.17
N ALA A 15 -32.41 14.07 -16.33
CA ALA A 15 -31.78 13.10 -15.45
C ALA A 15 -30.27 13.11 -15.76
N PRO A 16 -29.37 13.38 -14.80
CA PRO A 16 -27.96 13.15 -15.01
C PRO A 16 -27.77 11.64 -15.17
N ALA A 17 -27.42 11.20 -16.37
CA ALA A 17 -26.88 9.87 -16.55
C ALA A 17 -25.59 9.79 -15.74
N THR A 18 -25.67 9.19 -14.55
CA THR A 18 -24.47 8.70 -13.86
C THR A 18 -23.88 7.61 -14.74
N VAL A 19 -22.97 8.02 -15.62
CA VAL A 19 -22.08 7.09 -16.32
C VAL A 19 -21.18 6.50 -15.24
N ALA A 20 -21.60 5.38 -14.64
CA ALA A 20 -20.70 4.52 -13.90
C ALA A 20 -19.67 4.01 -14.91
N GLN A 21 -18.53 4.69 -15.03
CA GLN A 21 -17.42 4.18 -15.81
C GLN A 21 -16.93 2.90 -15.14
N GLN A 22 -17.47 1.76 -15.57
CA GLN A 22 -16.83 0.47 -15.35
C GLN A 22 -15.53 0.49 -16.15
N GLN A 23 -14.41 0.78 -15.47
CA GLN A 23 -13.08 0.61 -16.05
C GLN A 23 -13.00 -0.82 -16.64
N PRO A 24 -12.54 -0.99 -17.88
CA PRO A 24 -12.37 -2.32 -18.45
C PRO A 24 -11.39 -3.12 -17.58
N ARG A 25 -11.86 -4.19 -16.94
CA ARG A 25 -10.97 -5.20 -16.36
C ARG A 25 -10.43 -6.00 -17.53
N PHE A 26 -9.26 -5.64 -18.02
CA PHE A 26 -8.54 -6.49 -18.97
C PHE A 26 -8.04 -7.73 -18.21
N PRO A 27 -8.40 -8.95 -18.62
CA PRO A 27 -7.76 -10.16 -18.13
C PRO A 27 -6.38 -10.26 -18.80
N GLY A 28 -5.39 -9.60 -18.21
CA GLY A 28 -4.02 -9.59 -18.69
C GLY A 28 -3.08 -9.10 -17.59
N ASN A 29 -1.81 -9.51 -17.65
CA ASN A 29 -0.79 -9.01 -16.75
C ASN A 29 -0.80 -7.47 -16.79
N PRO A 30 -0.77 -6.78 -15.64
CA PRO A 30 -0.75 -5.34 -15.62
C PRO A 30 0.47 -4.82 -16.42
N PRO A 31 0.35 -3.66 -17.08
CA PRO A 31 1.50 -3.02 -17.72
C PRO A 31 2.64 -2.85 -16.71
N LYS A 32 3.88 -3.10 -17.15
CA LYS A 32 5.07 -2.81 -16.35
C LYS A 32 5.23 -1.31 -16.10
N THR A 33 5.80 -0.97 -14.96
CA THR A 33 6.15 0.38 -14.54
C THR A 33 7.43 0.38 -13.72
N ILE A 34 8.03 1.56 -13.61
CA ILE A 34 9.21 1.80 -12.79
C ILE A 34 8.78 2.29 -11.41
N LEU A 35 9.39 1.72 -10.37
CA LEU A 35 9.47 2.28 -9.03
C LEU A 35 10.94 2.61 -8.74
N LEU A 36 11.22 3.85 -8.39
CA LEU A 36 12.55 4.29 -7.99
C LEU A 36 12.49 4.99 -6.63
N GLY A 37 13.63 5.13 -5.97
CA GLY A 37 13.71 5.91 -4.75
C GLY A 37 15.09 5.88 -4.13
N THR A 38 15.26 6.67 -3.07
CA THR A 38 16.49 6.73 -2.29
C THR A 38 16.23 6.29 -0.85
N VAL A 39 17.17 5.54 -0.28
CA VAL A 39 17.20 5.19 1.14
C VAL A 39 18.24 6.05 1.84
N TYR A 40 17.85 6.73 2.91
CA TYR A 40 18.73 7.58 3.73
C TYR A 40 18.34 7.50 5.22
N ASP A 41 19.20 7.97 6.12
CA ASP A 41 18.88 8.10 7.55
C ASP A 41 18.21 9.43 7.90
N ILE A 42 17.86 9.60 9.17
CA ILE A 42 17.33 10.86 9.72
C ILE A 42 18.28 12.06 9.59
N ASN A 43 19.58 11.82 9.37
CA ASN A 43 20.59 12.85 9.13
C ASN A 43 20.80 13.12 7.63
N HIS A 44 19.98 12.52 6.76
CA HIS A 44 20.04 12.59 5.30
C HIS A 44 21.31 11.95 4.70
N SER A 45 21.98 11.07 5.44
CA SER A 45 23.07 10.25 4.91
C SER A 45 22.49 9.12 4.06
N VAL A 46 22.95 9.00 2.82
CA VAL A 46 22.51 7.94 1.90
C VAL A 46 22.96 6.57 2.39
N MET A 47 22.10 5.56 2.19
CA MET A 47 22.36 4.19 2.61
C MET A 47 22.82 3.33 1.45
N PHE A 48 24.12 3.05 1.39
CA PHE A 48 24.67 2.05 0.47
C PHE A 48 24.34 0.64 0.94
N ARG A 49 23.93 -0.24 0.00
CA ARG A 49 23.62 -1.66 0.26
C ARG A 49 22.44 -1.91 1.20
N ALA A 50 21.56 -0.93 1.42
CA ALA A 50 20.23 -1.20 1.94
C ALA A 50 19.48 -2.13 0.99
N HIS A 51 18.78 -3.12 1.56
CA HIS A 51 17.95 -4.09 0.86
C HIS A 51 16.51 -3.61 0.85
N VAL A 52 15.90 -3.57 -0.34
CA VAL A 52 14.52 -3.15 -0.55
C VAL A 52 13.75 -4.31 -1.17
N VAL A 53 12.59 -4.63 -0.62
CA VAL A 53 11.71 -5.69 -1.10
C VAL A 53 10.34 -5.11 -1.40
N ALA A 54 9.86 -5.28 -2.62
CA ALA A 54 8.47 -5.03 -2.99
C ALA A 54 7.77 -6.39 -3.17
N ARG A 55 6.76 -6.67 -2.35
CA ARG A 55 5.90 -7.86 -2.46
C ARG A 55 4.56 -7.49 -3.05
N ASP A 56 4.16 -8.13 -4.14
CA ASP A 56 2.84 -7.91 -4.74
C ASP A 56 1.71 -8.64 -3.99
N SER A 57 0.47 -8.49 -4.46
CA SER A 57 -0.70 -9.14 -3.87
C SER A 57 -0.73 -10.66 -4.04
N ASP A 58 0.00 -11.19 -5.01
CA ASP A 58 0.10 -12.62 -5.28
C ASP A 58 1.22 -13.28 -4.46
N GLY A 59 2.00 -12.46 -3.74
CA GLY A 59 3.09 -12.90 -2.87
C GLY A 59 4.44 -13.00 -3.56
N GLN A 60 4.57 -12.54 -4.80
CA GLN A 60 5.84 -12.48 -5.50
C GLN A 60 6.70 -11.35 -4.92
N ASP A 61 7.96 -11.67 -4.63
CA ASP A 61 8.96 -10.71 -4.18
C ASP A 61 9.80 -10.18 -5.33
N TYR A 62 10.04 -8.88 -5.29
CA TYR A 62 10.99 -8.17 -6.12
C TYR A 62 12.02 -7.52 -5.18
N GLU A 63 13.30 -7.80 -5.40
CA GLU A 63 14.38 -7.35 -4.53
C GLU A 63 15.33 -6.39 -5.25
N ALA A 64 15.76 -5.35 -4.54
CA ALA A 64 16.77 -4.41 -5.00
C ALA A 64 17.75 -4.10 -3.88
N THR A 65 19.01 -3.86 -4.25
CA THR A 65 20.03 -3.34 -3.34
C THR A 65 20.39 -1.93 -3.78
N THR A 66 20.38 -1.00 -2.85
CA THR A 66 20.73 0.40 -3.12
C THR A 66 22.19 0.55 -3.54
N ASN A 67 22.42 1.43 -4.52
CA ASN A 67 23.76 1.76 -5.02
C ASN A 67 24.50 2.75 -4.08
N ILE A 68 25.68 3.22 -4.48
CA ILE A 68 26.51 4.15 -3.66
C ILE A 68 25.84 5.51 -3.39
N GLU A 69 24.82 5.87 -4.17
CA GLU A 69 24.03 7.09 -4.00
C GLU A 69 22.75 6.82 -3.17
N GLY A 70 22.59 5.60 -2.64
CA GLY A 70 21.41 5.17 -1.89
C GLY A 70 20.19 4.87 -2.77
N VAL A 71 20.34 4.84 -4.09
CA VAL A 71 19.23 4.69 -5.05
C VAL A 71 18.92 3.22 -5.29
N TYR A 72 17.63 2.88 -5.26
CA TYR A 72 17.10 1.58 -5.70
C TYR A 72 16.13 1.77 -6.88
N TYR A 73 15.91 0.69 -7.65
CA TYR A 73 14.92 0.68 -8.73
C TYR A 73 14.27 -0.70 -8.89
N PHE A 74 13.03 -0.71 -9.37
CA PHE A 74 12.28 -1.90 -9.77
C PHE A 74 11.61 -1.66 -11.12
N ASP A 75 11.62 -2.68 -11.99
CA ASP A 75 10.77 -2.76 -13.19
C ASP A 75 9.74 -3.88 -12.99
N VAL A 76 8.53 -3.49 -12.55
CA VAL A 76 7.51 -4.41 -12.03
C VAL A 76 6.13 -4.08 -12.59
N PRO A 77 5.17 -5.01 -12.59
CA PRO A 77 3.79 -4.71 -12.98
C PRO A 77 3.17 -3.59 -12.13
N ALA A 78 2.33 -2.76 -12.73
CA ALA A 78 1.51 -1.82 -11.97
C ALA A 78 0.56 -2.60 -11.05
N GLY A 79 0.47 -2.21 -9.77
CA GLY A 79 -0.22 -3.02 -8.79
C GLY A 79 -0.21 -2.43 -7.39
N ILE A 80 -0.66 -3.23 -6.42
CA ILE A 80 -0.58 -2.89 -4.99
C ILE A 80 0.52 -3.73 -4.37
N TYR A 81 1.42 -3.04 -3.67
CA TYR A 81 2.60 -3.65 -3.07
C TYR A 81 2.64 -3.42 -1.56
N LYS A 82 3.29 -4.34 -0.87
CA LYS A 82 3.93 -4.08 0.42
C LYS A 82 5.42 -3.86 0.15
N VAL A 83 5.96 -2.70 0.50
CA VAL A 83 7.36 -2.34 0.26
C VAL A 83 8.10 -2.21 1.59
N GLU A 84 9.25 -2.87 1.71
CA GLU A 84 10.09 -2.90 2.89
C GLU A 84 11.51 -2.46 2.55
N ALA A 85 12.13 -1.66 3.42
CA ALA A 85 13.52 -1.27 3.32
C ALA A 85 14.25 -1.60 4.63
N ASN A 86 15.44 -2.20 4.50
CA ASN A 86 16.26 -2.68 5.59
C ASN A 86 17.74 -2.33 5.37
N ALA A 87 18.43 -1.96 6.44
CA ALA A 87 19.87 -1.76 6.46
C ALA A 87 20.42 -2.21 7.83
N GLU A 88 21.65 -2.71 7.85
CA GLU A 88 22.30 -3.18 9.08
C GLU A 88 22.40 -2.05 10.12
N GLY A 89 22.00 -2.32 11.36
CA GLY A 89 21.97 -1.32 12.44
C GLY A 89 20.77 -0.38 12.42
N PHE A 90 19.86 -0.49 11.44
CA PHE A 90 18.66 0.35 11.33
C PHE A 90 17.38 -0.45 11.53
N CYS A 91 16.33 0.27 11.91
CA CYS A 91 14.97 -0.25 11.97
C CYS A 91 14.38 -0.48 10.58
N LEU A 92 13.87 -1.69 10.33
CA LEU A 92 13.09 -2.00 9.13
C LEU A 92 11.91 -1.03 8.99
N LYS A 93 11.79 -0.43 7.80
CA LYS A 93 10.67 0.43 7.43
C LYS A 93 9.77 -0.30 6.45
N ARG A 94 8.45 -0.27 6.68
CA ARG A 94 7.43 -0.94 5.86
C ARG A 94 6.36 0.06 5.45
N ILE A 95 5.93 -0.03 4.19
CA ILE A 95 4.78 0.65 3.62
C ILE A 95 3.85 -0.42 3.07
N ASP A 96 2.66 -0.55 3.66
CA ASP A 96 1.61 -1.46 3.20
C ASP A 96 0.68 -0.76 2.20
N ASN A 97 0.06 -1.53 1.31
CA ASN A 97 -0.93 -1.05 0.34
C ASN A 97 -0.44 0.09 -0.56
N PHE A 98 0.84 0.07 -0.93
CA PHE A 98 1.42 1.04 -1.85
C PHE A 98 0.90 0.79 -3.26
N LYS A 99 0.06 1.70 -3.77
CA LYS A 99 -0.47 1.63 -5.14
C LYS A 99 0.56 2.19 -6.13
N LEU A 100 1.19 1.30 -6.89
CA LEU A 100 2.18 1.65 -7.89
C LEU A 100 1.54 1.69 -9.29
N THR A 101 1.43 2.90 -9.84
CA THR A 101 1.12 3.13 -11.26
C THR A 101 2.33 3.63 -12.04
N THR A 102 3.09 4.53 -11.42
CA THR A 102 4.45 5.01 -11.71
C THR A 102 4.81 5.83 -10.48
N GLY A 103 6.01 5.71 -9.93
CA GLY A 103 6.27 6.40 -8.68
C GLY A 103 7.71 6.46 -8.22
N VAL A 104 7.93 7.44 -7.35
CA VAL A 104 9.09 7.58 -6.49
C VAL A 104 8.66 7.23 -5.07
N LEU A 105 9.43 6.42 -4.36
CA LEU A 105 9.19 6.10 -2.95
C LEU A 105 10.51 6.16 -2.19
N ASP A 106 10.69 7.16 -1.36
CA ASP A 106 11.89 7.27 -0.54
C ASP A 106 11.69 6.62 0.84
N PHE A 107 12.79 6.13 1.41
CA PHE A 107 12.81 5.55 2.75
C PHE A 107 13.76 6.32 3.66
N VAL A 108 13.23 6.76 4.80
CA VAL A 108 14.03 7.24 5.93
C VAL A 108 14.12 6.14 6.97
N LEU A 109 15.33 5.64 7.20
CA LEU A 109 15.62 4.63 8.22
C LEU A 109 16.06 5.30 9.53
N VAL A 110 15.69 4.70 10.65
CA VAL A 110 15.99 5.20 11.99
C VAL A 110 16.80 4.17 12.75
N VAL A 111 17.77 4.61 13.54
CA VAL A 111 18.51 3.74 14.46
C VAL A 111 17.60 3.41 15.66
N PRO A 112 17.60 2.18 16.19
CA PRO A 112 16.90 1.87 17.44
C PRO A 112 17.48 2.69 18.60
N GLU A 113 16.61 3.24 19.45
CA GLU A 113 17.05 3.86 20.71
C GLU A 113 17.55 2.77 21.68
N ASP A 114 18.56 3.09 22.50
CA ASP A 114 19.08 2.17 23.52
C ASP A 114 17.95 1.59 24.38
N ASN A 115 17.91 0.25 24.48
CA ASN A 115 16.91 -0.53 25.20
C ASN A 115 15.48 -0.47 24.66
N LYS A 116 15.21 0.17 23.50
CA LYS A 116 13.90 0.13 22.86
C LYS A 116 13.98 -0.50 21.46
N PRO A 117 13.40 -1.69 21.26
CA PRO A 117 13.28 -2.25 19.94
C PRO A 117 12.46 -1.31 19.05
N CYS A 118 12.76 -1.32 17.75
CA CYS A 118 12.05 -0.57 16.74
C CYS A 118 10.54 -0.79 16.88
N LYS A 119 9.77 0.31 17.03
CA LYS A 119 8.31 0.25 17.02
C LYS A 119 7.84 -0.07 15.60
N GLN A 120 7.83 -1.34 15.23
CA GLN A 120 7.08 -1.77 14.06
C GLN A 120 5.60 -1.54 14.40
N ARG A 121 4.88 -0.75 13.59
CA ARG A 121 3.42 -0.73 13.62
C ARG A 121 2.90 -2.07 13.10
N SER A 122 3.16 -3.14 13.86
CA SER A 122 2.65 -4.46 13.56
C SER A 122 1.26 -4.53 14.12
N MET A 123 0.28 -4.69 13.23
CA MET A 123 -1.08 -5.09 13.55
C MET A 123 -1.08 -6.51 14.16
N VAL A 124 -0.46 -6.71 15.33
CA VAL A 124 -0.82 -7.82 16.19
C VAL A 124 -2.09 -7.38 16.91
N LYS A 125 -3.24 -7.56 16.27
CA LYS A 125 -4.46 -7.77 17.06
C LYS A 125 -4.18 -9.06 17.80
N GLN A 126 -3.71 -8.95 19.04
CA GLN A 126 -3.53 -10.09 19.92
C GLN A 126 -4.84 -10.87 19.86
N SER A 127 -4.78 -12.07 19.27
CA SER A 127 -5.83 -13.07 19.47
C SER A 127 -6.06 -13.15 20.98
N PRO A 128 -7.30 -13.08 21.47
CA PRO A 128 -7.55 -13.19 22.90
C PRO A 128 -6.85 -14.44 23.43
N PRO A 129 -6.22 -14.40 24.63
CA PRO A 129 -5.60 -15.58 25.19
C PRO A 129 -6.64 -16.69 25.25
N ASN A 130 -6.29 -17.85 24.70
CA ASN A 130 -7.13 -19.04 24.65
C ASN A 130 -7.41 -19.45 26.10
N ARG A 131 -8.51 -18.97 26.68
CA ARG A 131 -8.90 -19.31 28.04
C ARG A 131 -9.32 -20.78 28.00
N PRO A 132 -8.62 -21.71 28.67
CA PRO A 132 -9.05 -23.09 28.73
C PRO A 132 -10.48 -23.13 29.33
N PRO A 133 -11.35 -24.03 28.87
CA PRO A 133 -12.71 -24.13 29.39
C PRO A 133 -12.63 -24.40 30.90
N ASP A 134 -13.31 -23.57 31.69
CA ASP A 134 -13.56 -23.83 33.10
C ASP A 134 -14.25 -25.20 33.20
N ILE A 135 -13.50 -26.21 33.62
CA ILE A 135 -14.08 -27.48 34.04
C ILE A 135 -14.81 -27.17 35.34
N LEU A 136 -16.10 -26.85 35.22
CA LEU A 136 -17.03 -26.83 36.32
C LEU A 136 -16.91 -28.17 37.06
N ARG A 137 -16.23 -28.14 38.21
CA ARG A 137 -16.30 -29.19 39.23
C ARG A 137 -17.72 -29.21 39.78
N GLY A 138 -18.63 -29.86 39.05
CA GLY A 138 -19.88 -30.35 39.60
C GLY A 138 -19.59 -31.61 40.41
N ILE A 139 -19.26 -31.44 41.68
CA ILE A 139 -19.45 -32.52 42.65
C ILE A 139 -20.93 -32.50 43.04
N ALA A 140 -21.65 -33.51 42.56
CA ALA A 140 -22.95 -33.89 43.07
C ALA A 140 -22.81 -34.43 44.52
N GLU A 141 -23.92 -34.32 45.25
CA GLU A 141 -24.16 -34.73 46.63
C GLU A 141 -23.78 -36.18 46.96
#